data_AF-A0AAE9E9M3-F1
#
_entry.id   AF-A0AAE9E9M3-F1
#
_cell.length_a   1.000
_cell.length_b   1.000
_cell.length_c   1.000
_cell.angle_alpha   90.00
_cell.angle_beta   90.00
_cell.angle_gamma   90.00
#
_symmetry.space_group_name_H-M   'P 1'
#
loop_
_entity.id
_entity.type
_entity.pdbx_description
1 polymer ?
#
loop_
_entity_poly.entity_id
_entity_poly.type
_entity_poly.pdbx_seq_one_letter_code
_entity_poly.pdbx_strand_id
1 'polypeptide(L)'
;MGQFRGPSFLDVAKINRHYNCETNCKYKIKCVNGGYQHPRNCNVCVCPPGYGGKDCTGIETSNPAKCNGILVAGETQRKFTINIKPKYLVNGVRKCNYHITAPPGKRIVVIVDSVIGNCVQGCYEEGVELKMYDDKTVTGARFCCKLQKPQTLVSQGNTVPVMVVAGKAQAFVQLRYATVDHPQNRSPKDGNATSSGFNPLFLEKYLDDSIDSEAIRREYLIQSDNIGQEDFETLVRREFVDENSVEI
;
A
#
# COMPACT_ATOMS: atom_id res chain seq x y z
N MET A 1 2.63 0.97 -19.73
CA MET A 1 3.35 2.23 -19.47
C MET A 1 2.41 3.11 -18.67
N GLY A 2 2.70 3.72 -17.53
CA GLY A 2 3.79 3.76 -16.56
C GLY A 2 3.24 4.66 -15.44
N GLN A 3 3.50 4.39 -14.17
CA GLN A 3 3.01 5.26 -13.10
C GLN A 3 3.79 6.58 -13.09
N PHE A 4 3.16 7.70 -12.73
CA PHE A 4 3.74 9.05 -12.86
C PHE A 4 5.06 9.31 -12.11
N ARG A 5 5.56 8.39 -11.26
CA ARG A 5 6.91 8.50 -10.65
C ARG A 5 8.06 7.85 -11.44
N GLY A 6 7.80 7.06 -12.49
CA GLY A 6 8.83 6.26 -13.17
C GLY A 6 8.42 4.82 -13.58
N PRO A 7 9.36 4.01 -14.09
CA PRO A 7 9.06 2.66 -14.55
C PRO A 7 8.68 1.74 -13.39
N SER A 8 7.80 0.77 -13.65
CA SER A 8 7.50 -0.28 -12.67
C SER A 8 8.66 -1.26 -12.52
N PHE A 9 8.67 -2.03 -11.43
CA PHE A 9 9.66 -3.09 -11.23
C PHE A 9 9.72 -4.05 -12.43
N LEU A 10 8.56 -4.42 -12.98
CA LEU A 10 8.46 -5.30 -14.14
C LEU A 10 8.99 -4.66 -15.42
N ASP A 11 8.81 -3.36 -15.62
CA ASP A 11 9.35 -2.66 -16.79
C ASP A 11 10.89 -2.71 -16.77
N VAL A 12 11.49 -2.41 -15.61
CA VAL A 12 12.96 -2.47 -15.43
C VAL A 12 13.48 -3.90 -15.56
N ALA A 13 12.78 -4.88 -14.96
CA ALA A 13 13.14 -6.29 -15.05
C ALA A 13 13.11 -6.80 -16.50
N LYS A 14 12.07 -6.44 -17.26
CA LYS A 14 11.94 -6.80 -18.68
C LYS A 14 13.07 -6.20 -19.52
N ILE A 15 13.39 -4.92 -19.31
CA ILE A 15 14.51 -4.27 -20.01
C ILE A 15 15.84 -4.97 -19.69
N ASN A 16 16.12 -5.21 -18.41
CA ASN A 16 17.36 -5.90 -17.99
C ASN A 16 17.48 -7.30 -18.61
N ARG A 17 16.36 -8.03 -18.71
CA ARG A 17 16.33 -9.34 -19.36
C ARG A 17 16.51 -9.24 -20.88
N HIS A 18 15.88 -8.26 -21.52
CA HIS A 18 15.95 -8.05 -22.96
C HIS A 18 17.37 -7.72 -23.44
N TYR A 19 18.11 -6.91 -22.68
CA TYR A 19 19.50 -6.56 -22.96
C TYR A 19 20.51 -7.49 -22.27
N ASN A 20 20.08 -8.66 -21.81
CA ASN A 20 20.93 -9.68 -21.18
C ASN A 20 21.82 -9.13 -20.04
N CYS A 21 21.39 -8.10 -19.32
CA CYS A 21 22.22 -7.44 -18.29
C CYS A 21 22.62 -8.40 -17.14
N GLU A 22 21.92 -9.52 -17.00
CA GLU A 22 22.23 -10.58 -16.04
C GLU A 22 23.55 -11.32 -16.34
N THR A 23 24.09 -11.24 -17.56
CA THR A 23 25.37 -11.89 -17.93
C THR A 23 26.59 -11.14 -17.43
N ASN A 24 26.41 -9.89 -16.98
CA ASN A 24 27.50 -9.07 -16.42
C ASN A 24 28.09 -9.66 -15.14
N CYS A 25 27.33 -10.52 -14.45
CA CYS A 25 27.75 -11.16 -13.22
C CYS A 25 28.44 -12.49 -13.49
N LYS A 26 29.70 -12.61 -13.04
CA LYS A 26 30.51 -13.84 -13.14
C LYS A 26 29.94 -15.01 -12.37
N TYR A 27 29.18 -14.74 -11.31
CA TYR A 27 28.51 -15.73 -10.47
C TYR A 27 27.05 -15.32 -10.27
N LYS A 28 26.20 -16.32 -9.98
CA LYS A 28 24.78 -16.13 -9.72
C LYS A 28 24.48 -16.23 -8.24
N ILE A 29 23.59 -15.38 -7.75
CA ILE A 29 22.98 -15.49 -6.42
C ILE A 29 21.49 -15.80 -6.57
N LYS A 30 20.89 -16.47 -5.58
CA LYS A 30 19.45 -16.73 -5.57
C LYS A 30 18.72 -15.49 -5.05
N CYS A 31 17.80 -14.98 -5.85
CA CYS A 31 16.86 -13.94 -5.45
C CYS A 31 15.48 -14.58 -5.25
N VAL A 32 14.80 -14.24 -4.16
CA VAL A 32 13.45 -14.76 -3.86
C VAL A 32 12.38 -13.69 -4.17
N ASN A 33 11.10 -14.08 -4.02
CA ASN A 33 9.94 -13.19 -4.20
C ASN A 33 9.87 -12.53 -5.60
N GLY A 34 10.52 -13.10 -6.61
CA GLY A 34 10.57 -12.54 -7.97
C GLY A 34 11.62 -11.42 -8.16
N GLY A 35 12.54 -11.25 -7.21
CA GLY A 35 13.74 -10.44 -7.41
C GLY A 35 14.69 -11.01 -8.48
N TYR A 36 15.60 -10.17 -8.98
CA TYR A 36 16.65 -10.57 -9.92
C TYR A 36 18.00 -9.97 -9.51
N GLN A 37 19.11 -10.60 -9.92
CA GLN A 37 20.44 -10.16 -9.53
C GLN A 37 20.76 -8.77 -10.10
N HIS A 38 21.29 -7.87 -9.27
CA HIS A 38 21.55 -6.50 -9.69
C HIS A 38 22.66 -6.45 -10.75
N PRO A 39 22.39 -5.92 -11.97
CA PRO A 39 23.33 -6.02 -13.10
C PRO A 39 24.69 -5.37 -12.91
N ARG A 40 24.79 -4.38 -12.01
CA ARG A 40 26.04 -3.67 -11.67
C ARG A 40 26.63 -4.06 -10.31
N ASN A 41 25.88 -4.81 -9.50
CA ASN A 41 26.31 -5.20 -8.16
C ASN A 41 25.89 -6.64 -7.92
N CYS A 42 26.72 -7.57 -8.37
CA CYS A 42 26.41 -8.99 -8.40
C CYS A 42 26.23 -9.62 -7.02
N ASN A 43 26.57 -8.90 -5.95
CA ASN A 43 26.37 -9.33 -4.58
C ASN A 43 24.96 -9.07 -4.05
N VAL A 44 24.08 -8.38 -4.77
CA VAL A 44 22.74 -8.02 -4.26
C VAL A 44 21.68 -8.22 -5.32
N CYS A 45 20.44 -8.48 -4.89
CA CYS A 45 19.27 -8.54 -5.74
C CYS A 45 18.58 -7.17 -5.84
N VAL A 46 18.00 -6.88 -7.00
CA VAL A 46 16.95 -5.87 -7.14
C VAL A 46 15.65 -6.53 -6.71
N CYS A 47 15.05 -5.98 -5.66
CA CYS A 47 13.85 -6.54 -5.04
C CYS A 47 12.57 -5.86 -5.51
N PRO A 48 11.46 -6.60 -5.59
CA PRO A 48 10.16 -5.97 -5.78
C PRO A 48 9.84 -5.00 -4.63
N PRO A 49 9.04 -3.95 -4.88
CA PRO A 49 8.62 -3.02 -3.82
C PRO A 49 8.02 -3.76 -2.62
N GLY A 50 8.44 -3.37 -1.41
CA GLY A 50 8.08 -3.99 -0.13
C GLY A 50 9.06 -5.06 0.35
N TYR A 51 9.98 -5.52 -0.51
CA TYR A 51 11.02 -6.49 -0.17
C TYR A 51 12.42 -5.87 -0.17
N GLY A 52 13.31 -6.41 0.66
CA GLY A 52 14.67 -5.92 0.83
C GLY A 52 15.64 -7.01 1.28
N GLY A 53 16.86 -6.59 1.63
CA GLY A 53 17.96 -7.50 1.93
C GLY A 53 18.74 -7.93 0.69
N LYS A 54 19.78 -8.74 0.90
CA LYS A 54 20.70 -9.17 -0.16
C LYS A 54 20.00 -9.99 -1.25
N ASP A 55 19.00 -10.77 -0.85
CA ASP A 55 18.33 -11.80 -1.63
C ASP A 55 16.81 -11.60 -1.73
N CYS A 56 16.28 -10.47 -1.25
CA CYS A 56 14.85 -10.14 -1.19
C CYS A 56 14.02 -10.98 -0.20
N THR A 57 14.67 -11.60 0.80
CA THR A 57 13.98 -12.30 1.90
C THR A 57 13.42 -11.35 2.95
N GLY A 58 14.02 -10.16 3.11
CA GLY A 58 13.68 -9.20 4.13
C GLY A 58 12.63 -8.18 3.70
N ILE A 59 12.33 -7.27 4.61
CA ILE A 59 11.46 -6.12 4.38
C ILE A 59 12.28 -4.98 3.77
N GLU A 60 11.72 -4.28 2.78
CA GLU A 60 12.34 -3.07 2.23
C GLU A 60 12.59 -2.03 3.33
N THR A 61 13.77 -1.43 3.37
CA THR A 61 14.11 -0.39 4.35
C THR A 61 13.13 0.78 4.27
N SER A 62 12.65 1.22 5.43
CA SER A 62 11.74 2.35 5.56
C SER A 62 12.48 3.68 5.75
N ASN A 63 11.80 4.78 5.42
CA ASN A 63 12.24 6.13 5.71
C ASN A 63 11.10 6.90 6.39
N PRO A 64 11.19 7.17 7.71
CA PRO A 64 12.32 6.88 8.60
C PRO A 64 12.47 5.38 8.89
N ALA A 65 13.68 4.95 9.27
CA ALA A 65 14.00 3.54 9.52
C ALA A 65 13.12 2.87 10.59
N LYS A 66 12.51 3.65 11.49
CA LYS A 66 11.70 3.17 12.63
C LYS A 66 10.32 2.63 12.28
N CYS A 67 9.85 2.76 11.05
CA CYS A 67 8.50 2.34 10.65
C CYS A 67 8.53 1.12 9.72
N ASN A 68 9.24 0.09 10.15
CA ASN A 68 9.30 -1.22 9.52
C ASN A 68 8.96 -2.33 10.54
N GLY A 69 8.39 -3.45 10.08
CA GLY A 69 8.16 -4.58 10.97
C GLY A 69 7.26 -5.68 10.43
N ILE A 70 7.18 -6.77 11.19
CA ILE A 70 6.30 -7.91 10.90
C ILE A 70 5.04 -7.77 11.76
N LEU A 71 3.87 -7.86 11.13
CA LEU A 71 2.57 -7.90 11.77
C LEU A 71 2.06 -9.34 11.70
N VAL A 72 2.03 -10.05 12.83
CA VAL A 72 1.58 -11.45 12.85
C VAL A 72 0.05 -11.48 12.84
N ALA A 73 -0.54 -12.10 11.82
CA ALA A 73 -1.97 -12.35 11.75
C ALA A 73 -2.33 -13.59 12.58
N GLY A 74 -3.40 -13.50 13.36
CA GLY A 74 -4.00 -14.64 14.07
C GLY A 74 -5.46 -14.82 13.67
N GLU A 75 -6.15 -15.75 14.32
CA GLU A 75 -7.57 -16.03 14.07
C GLU A 75 -8.48 -14.86 14.47
N THR A 76 -8.07 -14.10 15.48
CA THR A 76 -8.74 -12.88 15.91
C THR A 76 -8.32 -11.69 15.06
N GLN A 77 -9.28 -10.83 14.73
CA GLN A 77 -9.01 -9.60 14.01
C GLN A 77 -8.13 -8.66 14.84
N ARG A 78 -7.06 -8.16 14.22
CA ARG A 78 -6.14 -7.18 14.79
C ARG A 78 -6.25 -5.88 14.03
N LYS A 79 -6.17 -4.76 14.74
CA LYS A 79 -6.18 -3.41 14.16
C LYS A 79 -4.74 -2.93 13.96
N PHE A 80 -4.49 -2.28 12.82
CA PHE A 80 -3.25 -1.57 12.52
C PHE A 80 -3.60 -0.16 12.04
N THR A 81 -3.06 0.84 12.72
CA THR A 81 -3.24 2.25 12.37
C THR A 81 -1.88 2.89 12.20
N ILE A 82 -1.71 3.64 11.12
CA ILE A 82 -0.50 4.41 10.86
C ILE A 82 -0.86 5.77 10.27
N ASN A 83 -0.18 6.81 10.78
CA ASN A 83 -0.25 8.15 10.24
C ASN A 83 1.17 8.63 9.96
N ILE A 84 1.47 8.93 8.71
CA ILE A 84 2.76 9.44 8.28
C ILE A 84 2.59 10.80 7.61
N LYS A 85 3.29 11.80 8.12
CA LYS A 85 3.40 13.12 7.49
C LYS A 85 4.58 13.12 6.52
N PRO A 86 4.52 13.87 5.40
CA PRO A 86 5.67 14.00 4.50
C PRO A 86 6.84 14.67 5.24
N LYS A 87 8.04 14.59 4.67
CA LYS A 87 9.19 15.33 5.24
C LYS A 87 9.04 16.81 4.86
N TYR A 88 9.42 17.71 5.77
CA TYR A 88 9.30 19.17 5.56
C TYR A 88 10.12 19.73 4.40
N LEU A 89 11.05 18.95 3.84
CA LEU A 89 11.82 19.34 2.66
C LEU A 89 10.94 19.21 1.41
N VAL A 90 11.02 20.17 0.50
CA VAL A 90 10.39 20.12 -0.83
C VAL A 90 10.77 18.78 -1.49
N ASN A 91 9.78 17.93 -1.80
CA ASN A 91 9.91 16.56 -2.35
C ASN A 91 10.31 15.42 -1.39
N GLY A 92 10.22 15.64 -0.08
CA GLY A 92 10.61 14.63 0.90
C GLY A 92 9.59 13.52 1.10
N VAL A 93 9.72 12.42 0.36
CA VAL A 93 8.89 11.21 0.50
C VAL A 93 9.27 10.43 1.76
N ARG A 94 8.27 10.07 2.57
CA ARG A 94 8.38 9.06 3.62
C ARG A 94 7.69 7.77 3.20
N LYS A 95 8.30 6.64 3.53
CA LYS A 95 7.79 5.31 3.19
C LYS A 95 8.01 4.36 4.36
N CYS A 96 6.94 3.73 4.80
CA CYS A 96 6.92 2.74 5.88
C CYS A 96 6.49 1.40 5.32
N ASN A 97 7.20 0.33 5.69
CA ASN A 97 7.05 -0.99 5.09
C ASN A 97 6.83 -2.04 6.16
N TYR A 98 5.69 -2.71 6.12
CA TYR A 98 5.35 -3.80 7.03
C TYR A 98 5.03 -5.06 6.24
N HIS A 99 5.28 -6.23 6.82
CA HIS A 99 4.78 -7.49 6.27
C HIS A 99 3.75 -8.06 7.24
N ILE A 100 2.50 -8.21 6.80
CA ILE A 100 1.53 -9.04 7.53
C ILE A 100 1.84 -10.49 7.18
N THR A 101 2.05 -11.34 8.18
CA THR A 101 2.41 -12.75 8.01
C THR A 101 1.42 -13.66 8.70
N ALA A 102 1.11 -14.78 8.06
CA ALA A 102 0.25 -15.84 8.58
C ALA A 102 1.01 -17.18 8.57
N PRO A 103 0.58 -18.14 9.40
CA PRO A 103 1.12 -19.49 9.35
C PRO A 103 1.04 -20.10 7.94
N PRO A 104 1.97 -21.01 7.56
CA PRO A 104 1.89 -21.72 6.29
C PRO A 104 0.52 -22.38 6.08
N GLY A 105 0.00 -22.32 4.85
CA GLY A 105 -1.31 -22.88 4.49
C GLY A 105 -2.51 -22.00 4.87
N LYS A 106 -2.30 -20.86 5.54
CA LYS A 106 -3.34 -19.85 5.78
C LYS A 106 -3.19 -18.67 4.81
N ARG A 107 -4.30 -17.99 4.57
CA ARG A 107 -4.38 -16.71 3.84
C ARG A 107 -4.65 -15.59 4.84
N ILE A 108 -4.53 -14.35 4.39
CA ILE A 108 -4.75 -13.15 5.21
C ILE A 108 -5.93 -12.40 4.64
N VAL A 109 -6.95 -12.15 5.46
CA VAL A 109 -7.96 -11.13 5.16
C VAL A 109 -7.47 -9.79 5.68
N VAL A 110 -7.54 -8.76 4.85
CA VAL A 110 -7.26 -7.37 5.20
C VAL A 110 -8.52 -6.56 4.90
N ILE A 111 -9.04 -5.88 5.92
CA ILE A 111 -10.15 -4.95 5.81
C ILE A 111 -9.56 -3.55 5.93
N VAL A 112 -9.66 -2.77 4.86
CA VAL A 112 -9.26 -1.36 4.84
C VAL A 112 -10.42 -0.55 5.41
N ASP A 113 -10.34 -0.13 6.66
CA ASP A 113 -11.42 0.62 7.31
C ASP A 113 -11.43 2.07 6.82
N SER A 114 -10.26 2.73 6.81
CA SER A 114 -10.16 4.12 6.39
C SER A 114 -8.78 4.46 5.83
N VAL A 115 -8.78 5.36 4.85
CA VAL A 115 -7.58 5.94 4.28
C VAL A 115 -7.83 7.43 4.07
N ILE A 116 -6.85 8.25 4.45
CA ILE A 116 -6.81 9.68 4.17
C ILE A 116 -5.47 9.97 3.52
N GLY A 117 -5.53 10.40 2.27
CA GLY A 117 -4.42 10.90 1.47
C GLY A 117 -4.98 11.81 0.38
N ASN A 118 -4.11 12.32 -0.48
CA ASN A 118 -4.56 13.08 -1.64
C ASN A 118 -5.01 12.09 -2.75
N CYS A 119 -6.26 12.25 -3.18
CA CYS A 119 -6.97 11.30 -4.03
C CYS A 119 -6.62 11.59 -5.50
N VAL A 120 -5.59 10.89 -5.98
CA VAL A 120 -5.15 10.95 -7.38
C VAL A 120 -5.25 9.59 -8.03
N GLN A 121 -5.40 9.57 -9.36
CA GLN A 121 -5.47 8.32 -10.10
C GLN A 121 -4.25 7.44 -9.84
N GLY A 122 -4.50 6.17 -9.46
CA GLY A 122 -3.46 5.19 -9.18
C GLY A 122 -2.75 5.34 -7.84
N CYS A 123 -3.15 6.32 -7.01
CA CYS A 123 -2.67 6.52 -5.63
C CYS A 123 -1.15 6.40 -5.49
N TYR A 124 -0.42 7.05 -6.41
CA TYR A 124 1.03 6.92 -6.49
C TYR A 124 1.78 7.92 -5.60
N GLU A 125 1.11 8.95 -5.06
CA GLU A 125 1.73 10.03 -4.27
C GLU A 125 1.80 9.69 -2.78
N GLU A 126 0.63 9.49 -2.17
CA GLU A 126 0.45 9.04 -0.79
C GLU A 126 -0.70 8.03 -0.68
N GLY A 127 -0.68 7.24 0.39
CA GLY A 127 -1.65 6.18 0.65
C GLY A 127 -0.98 4.87 1.04
N VAL A 128 -1.68 3.76 0.84
CA VAL A 128 -1.21 2.40 1.10
C VAL A 128 -1.26 1.55 -0.15
N GLU A 129 -0.22 0.73 -0.36
CA GLU A 129 -0.20 -0.38 -1.30
C GLU A 129 -0.17 -1.71 -0.54
N LEU A 130 -1.09 -2.60 -0.86
CA LEU A 130 -1.25 -3.94 -0.30
C LEU A 130 -0.98 -5.00 -1.37
N LYS A 131 0.10 -5.76 -1.23
CA LYS A 131 0.45 -6.84 -2.17
C LYS A 131 -0.24 -8.15 -1.81
N MET A 132 -1.45 -8.31 -2.32
CA MET A 132 -2.33 -9.45 -2.02
C MET A 132 -2.04 -10.70 -2.88
N TYR A 133 -1.44 -10.56 -4.07
CA TYR A 133 -1.13 -11.68 -4.97
C TYR A 133 0.11 -12.47 -4.53
N ASP A 134 0.22 -13.73 -4.95
CA ASP A 134 1.43 -14.55 -4.71
C ASP A 134 2.64 -14.05 -5.49
N ASP A 135 2.40 -13.61 -6.73
CA ASP A 135 3.41 -12.86 -7.48
C ASP A 135 3.62 -11.49 -6.83
N LYS A 136 4.79 -11.31 -6.22
CA LYS A 136 5.15 -10.07 -5.52
C LYS A 136 5.77 -9.03 -6.44
N THR A 137 5.97 -9.33 -7.73
CA THR A 137 6.55 -8.41 -8.70
C THR A 137 5.53 -7.38 -9.22
N VAL A 138 4.24 -7.75 -9.23
CA VAL A 138 3.15 -6.87 -9.66
C VAL A 138 2.80 -5.82 -8.61
N THR A 139 2.20 -4.73 -9.06
CA THR A 139 1.65 -3.69 -8.19
C THR A 139 0.46 -4.23 -7.40
N GLY A 140 0.42 -3.92 -6.10
CA GLY A 140 -0.67 -4.31 -5.22
C GLY A 140 -1.92 -3.44 -5.35
N ALA A 141 -2.94 -3.74 -4.55
CA ALA A 141 -4.11 -2.88 -4.38
C ALA A 141 -3.69 -1.58 -3.69
N ARG A 142 -4.06 -0.43 -4.23
CA ARG A 142 -3.71 0.88 -3.68
C ARG A 142 -4.93 1.66 -3.21
N PHE A 143 -4.79 2.31 -2.06
CA PHE A 143 -5.83 3.15 -1.47
C PHE A 143 -5.22 4.48 -1.01
N CYS A 144 -5.87 5.58 -1.37
CA CYS A 144 -5.50 6.96 -0.99
C CYS A 144 -6.74 7.86 -0.83
N CYS A 145 -7.80 7.54 -1.57
CA CYS A 145 -9.08 8.24 -1.49
C CYS A 145 -9.89 7.81 -0.26
N LYS A 146 -10.71 8.74 0.23
CA LYS A 146 -11.69 8.48 1.28
C LYS A 146 -12.62 7.35 0.85
N LEU A 147 -12.75 6.34 1.69
CA LEU A 147 -13.65 5.22 1.46
C LEU A 147 -15.07 5.57 1.94
N GLN A 148 -16.08 5.20 1.16
CA GLN A 148 -17.49 5.27 1.60
C GLN A 148 -17.85 4.11 2.53
N LYS A 149 -17.22 2.96 2.32
CA LYS A 149 -17.37 1.74 3.13
C LYS A 149 -16.04 0.98 3.20
N PRO A 150 -15.80 0.20 4.26
CA PRO A 150 -14.60 -0.62 4.37
C PRO A 150 -14.40 -1.53 3.15
N GLN A 151 -13.15 -1.74 2.76
CA GLN A 151 -12.80 -2.59 1.61
C GLN A 151 -12.13 -3.88 2.09
N THR A 152 -12.72 -5.03 1.77
CA THR A 152 -12.21 -6.34 2.20
C THR A 152 -11.42 -7.00 1.08
N LEU A 153 -10.19 -7.42 1.38
CA LEU A 153 -9.28 -8.09 0.47
C LEU A 153 -8.79 -9.40 1.09
N VAL A 154 -8.66 -10.46 0.30
CA VAL A 154 -8.11 -11.75 0.75
C VAL A 154 -6.85 -12.05 -0.05
N SER A 155 -5.70 -12.18 0.63
CA SER A 155 -4.41 -12.46 0.00
C SER A 155 -4.40 -13.85 -0.60
N GLN A 156 -3.66 -14.12 -1.67
CA GLN A 156 -3.49 -15.47 -2.21
C GLN A 156 -2.57 -16.32 -1.34
N GLY A 157 -1.53 -15.70 -0.79
CA GLY A 157 -0.54 -16.37 0.07
C GLY A 157 -0.63 -15.96 1.53
N ASN A 158 0.36 -16.38 2.31
CA ASN A 158 0.46 -16.15 3.74
C ASN A 158 1.27 -14.89 4.12
N THR A 159 1.70 -14.09 3.15
CA THR A 159 2.48 -12.86 3.39
C THR A 159 1.93 -11.71 2.55
N VAL A 160 1.61 -10.59 3.20
CA VAL A 160 1.12 -9.36 2.58
C VAL A 160 2.07 -8.20 2.93
N PRO A 161 2.90 -7.76 1.98
CA PRO A 161 3.58 -6.48 2.09
C PRO A 161 2.58 -5.32 2.11
N VAL A 162 2.73 -4.46 3.11
CA VAL A 162 1.99 -3.22 3.35
C VAL A 162 2.98 -2.06 3.24
N MET A 163 2.84 -1.27 2.19
CA MET A 163 3.70 -0.10 1.96
C MET A 163 2.86 1.16 2.10
N VAL A 164 3.19 2.00 3.07
CA VAL A 164 2.50 3.27 3.30
C VAL A 164 3.44 4.39 2.90
N VAL A 165 2.98 5.28 2.02
CA VAL A 165 3.79 6.36 1.45
C VAL A 165 3.13 7.70 1.75
N ALA A 166 3.92 8.70 2.15
CA ALA A 166 3.52 10.09 2.27
C ALA A 166 4.47 10.95 1.44
N GLY A 167 3.96 11.52 0.37
CA GLY A 167 4.72 12.32 -0.59
C GLY A 167 4.46 13.81 -0.44
N LYS A 168 3.27 14.26 -0.87
CA LYS A 168 2.89 15.68 -0.83
C LYS A 168 2.04 15.99 0.39
N ALA A 169 1.18 15.05 0.79
CA ALA A 169 0.32 15.17 1.95
C ALA A 169 0.57 14.04 2.96
N GLN A 170 -0.05 14.17 4.14
CA GLN A 170 -0.06 13.08 5.12
C GLN A 170 -0.82 11.87 4.59
N ALA A 171 -0.37 10.67 4.96
CA ALA A 171 -1.08 9.43 4.70
C ALA A 171 -1.51 8.83 6.05
N PHE A 172 -2.82 8.80 6.28
CA PHE A 172 -3.44 8.08 7.39
C PHE A 172 -4.09 6.81 6.84
N VAL A 173 -3.84 5.69 7.51
CA VAL A 173 -4.33 4.37 7.09
C VAL A 173 -4.72 3.59 8.33
N GLN A 174 -5.94 3.05 8.33
CA GLN A 174 -6.42 2.09 9.32
C GLN A 174 -6.87 0.81 8.64
N LEU A 175 -6.34 -0.30 9.11
CA LEU A 175 -6.61 -1.65 8.60
C LEU A 175 -7.00 -2.57 9.76
N ARG A 176 -7.84 -3.55 9.48
CA ARG A 176 -7.96 -4.78 10.29
C ARG A 176 -7.43 -5.96 9.50
N TYR A 177 -6.81 -6.91 10.17
CA TYR A 177 -6.28 -8.11 9.53
C TYR A 177 -6.44 -9.34 10.42
N ALA A 178 -6.65 -10.48 9.78
CA ALA A 178 -6.76 -11.80 10.42
C ALA A 178 -6.32 -12.90 9.45
N THR A 179 -6.07 -14.09 9.98
CA THR A 179 -5.88 -15.29 9.17
C THR A 179 -7.23 -15.84 8.72
N VAL A 180 -7.28 -16.37 7.51
CA VAL A 180 -8.40 -17.15 6.99
C VAL A 180 -7.87 -18.45 6.39
N ASP A 181 -8.72 -19.47 6.34
CA ASP A 181 -8.37 -20.73 5.70
C ASP A 181 -8.17 -20.54 4.20
N HIS A 182 -7.21 -21.28 3.65
CA HIS A 182 -7.13 -21.42 2.21
C HIS A 182 -8.43 -22.08 1.72
N PRO A 183 -9.07 -21.60 0.63
CA PRO A 183 -10.20 -22.33 0.06
C PRO A 183 -9.71 -23.74 -0.24
N GLN A 184 -10.26 -24.69 0.49
CA GLN A 184 -10.10 -26.09 0.15
C GLN A 184 -11.03 -26.33 -1.03
N ASN A 185 -10.53 -26.94 -2.09
CA ASN A 185 -11.40 -27.58 -3.08
C ASN A 185 -12.18 -28.67 -2.33
N ARG A 186 -13.33 -28.31 -1.73
CA ARG A 186 -14.34 -29.27 -1.34
C ARG A 186 -14.86 -29.88 -2.64
N SER A 187 -14.20 -30.94 -3.10
CA SER A 187 -14.88 -31.91 -3.94
C SER A 187 -16.09 -32.40 -3.14
N PRO A 188 -17.33 -32.35 -3.68
CA PRO A 188 -18.48 -32.89 -2.99
C PRO A 188 -18.28 -34.40 -2.88
N LYS A 189 -17.81 -34.86 -1.72
CA LYS A 189 -18.00 -36.24 -1.32
C LYS A 189 -19.25 -36.28 -0.46
N ASP A 190 -20.11 -37.22 -0.85
CA ASP A 190 -21.37 -37.62 -0.24
C ASP A 190 -22.60 -36.84 -0.74
N GLY A 191 -23.31 -37.52 -1.64
CA GLY A 191 -24.54 -37.07 -2.25
C GLY A 191 -25.68 -37.00 -1.24
N ASN A 192 -26.19 -35.79 -1.03
CA ASN A 192 -27.60 -35.44 -0.86
C ASN A 192 -27.66 -34.00 -0.35
N ALA A 193 -27.68 -33.03 -1.28
CA ALA A 193 -28.03 -31.65 -0.96
C ALA A 193 -28.86 -31.08 -2.12
N THR A 194 -30.17 -31.19 -1.96
CA THR A 194 -31.17 -30.45 -2.74
C THR A 194 -30.98 -28.95 -2.56
N SER A 195 -30.81 -28.26 -3.69
CA SER A 195 -31.15 -26.87 -4.00
C SER A 195 -30.70 -25.69 -3.12
N SER A 196 -30.36 -24.63 -3.85
CA SER A 196 -30.28 -23.21 -3.48
C SER A 196 -28.90 -22.70 -3.05
N GLY A 197 -28.56 -21.55 -3.62
CA GLY A 197 -27.20 -21.14 -3.92
C GLY A 197 -26.44 -20.58 -2.73
N PHE A 198 -25.12 -20.71 -2.80
CA PHE A 198 -24.20 -19.78 -2.16
C PHE A 198 -22.93 -19.72 -2.99
N ASN A 199 -22.61 -18.52 -3.48
CA ASN A 199 -21.36 -18.25 -4.18
C ASN A 199 -20.25 -18.23 -3.11
N PRO A 200 -19.24 -19.14 -3.15
CA PRO A 200 -18.25 -19.28 -2.07
C PRO A 200 -17.23 -18.11 -1.99
N LEU A 201 -17.46 -17.05 -2.77
CA LEU A 201 -16.63 -15.85 -2.82
C LEU A 201 -17.12 -14.73 -1.89
N PHE A 202 -18.26 -14.90 -1.22
CA PHE A 202 -18.76 -13.90 -0.26
C PHE A 202 -18.46 -14.31 1.18
N LEU A 203 -17.45 -13.64 1.77
CA LEU A 203 -17.11 -13.70 3.18
C LEU A 203 -18.04 -12.77 3.98
N GLU A 204 -19.34 -13.12 4.07
CA GLU A 204 -20.32 -12.39 4.90
C GLU A 204 -19.87 -12.28 6.37
N LYS A 205 -19.09 -13.25 6.86
CA LYS A 205 -18.53 -13.27 8.23
C LYS A 205 -17.58 -12.11 8.55
N TYR A 206 -17.07 -11.39 7.55
CA TYR A 206 -16.06 -10.34 7.72
C TYR A 206 -16.58 -8.94 7.35
N LEU A 207 -17.88 -8.80 7.08
CA LEU A 207 -18.57 -7.52 6.98
C LEU A 207 -19.03 -7.15 8.39
N ASP A 208 -18.22 -6.35 9.06
CA ASP A 208 -18.60 -5.70 10.31
C ASP A 208 -18.90 -4.23 10.01
N ASP A 209 -20.19 -3.92 9.94
CA ASP A 209 -20.74 -2.58 9.64
C ASP A 209 -20.71 -1.65 10.87
N SER A 210 -20.16 -2.08 12.02
CA SER A 210 -20.26 -1.33 13.28
C SER A 210 -19.19 -0.24 13.50
N ILE A 211 -18.35 0.06 12.49
CA ILE A 211 -17.32 1.12 12.62
C ILE A 211 -17.86 2.44 12.07
N ASP A 212 -18.33 3.29 12.98
CA ASP A 212 -18.70 4.67 12.68
C ASP A 212 -17.45 5.51 12.36
N SER A 213 -17.18 5.66 11.07
CA SER A 213 -16.08 6.48 10.54
C SER A 213 -16.16 7.95 10.98
N GLU A 214 -17.29 8.42 11.51
CA GLU A 214 -17.52 9.77 11.98
C GLU A 214 -17.08 9.99 13.43
N ALA A 215 -17.18 8.96 14.27
CA ALA A 215 -16.66 8.99 15.64
C ALA A 215 -15.13 9.11 15.68
N ILE A 216 -14.42 8.39 14.81
CA ILE A 216 -12.95 8.46 14.68
C ILE A 216 -12.51 9.84 14.15
N ARG A 217 -13.33 10.50 13.32
CA ARG A 217 -13.05 11.88 12.85
C ARG A 217 -13.04 12.87 14.01
N ARG A 218 -14.01 12.80 14.93
CA ARG A 218 -14.14 13.74 16.05
C ARG A 218 -12.99 13.61 17.06
N GLU A 219 -12.43 12.42 17.20
CA GLU A 219 -11.36 12.15 18.17
C GLU A 219 -9.97 12.63 17.71
N TYR A 220 -9.75 12.79 16.39
CA TYR A 220 -8.44 13.18 15.82
C TYR A 220 -8.43 14.50 15.03
N LEU A 221 -9.58 15.16 14.87
CA LEU A 221 -9.64 16.56 14.43
C LEU A 221 -9.38 17.49 15.63
N ILE A 222 -8.11 17.71 15.96
CA ILE A 222 -7.71 18.92 16.69
C ILE A 222 -7.67 20.06 15.67
N GLN A 223 -8.71 20.90 15.75
CA GLN A 223 -8.86 22.29 15.29
C GLN A 223 -8.14 22.69 13.99
N SER A 224 -8.89 22.66 12.90
CA SER A 224 -8.89 23.76 11.94
C SER A 224 -10.32 24.30 11.84
N ASP A 225 -10.83 24.80 12.95
CA ASP A 225 -12.04 25.61 12.93
C ASP A 225 -11.68 27.00 12.39
N ASN A 226 -12.50 27.45 11.43
CA ASN A 226 -12.59 28.79 10.87
C ASN A 226 -11.44 29.28 9.97
N ILE A 227 -11.47 28.89 8.70
CA ILE A 227 -11.14 29.83 7.62
C ILE A 227 -12.36 29.86 6.70
N GLY A 228 -13.12 30.95 6.78
CA GLY A 228 -14.25 31.22 5.92
C GLY A 228 -13.78 31.38 4.47
N GLN A 229 -14.57 30.86 3.54
CA GLN A 229 -14.29 30.82 2.12
C GLN A 229 -14.28 32.22 1.45
N GLU A 230 -14.49 33.29 2.22
CA GLU A 230 -14.45 34.69 1.77
C GLU A 230 -13.10 35.38 2.00
N ASP A 231 -12.18 34.81 2.81
CA ASP A 231 -10.87 35.46 3.10
C ASP A 231 -9.78 35.15 2.04
N PHE A 232 -10.00 34.15 1.17
CA PHE A 232 -8.99 33.75 0.19
C PHE A 232 -8.99 34.64 -1.06
N GLU A 233 -10.13 35.17 -1.50
CA GLU A 233 -10.19 36.07 -2.66
C GLU A 233 -9.66 37.47 -2.36
N THR A 234 -9.74 37.91 -1.10
CA THR A 234 -9.26 39.23 -0.65
C THR A 234 -7.73 39.29 -0.49
N LEU A 235 -7.10 38.14 -0.18
CA LEU A 235 -5.65 38.00 -0.09
C LEU A 235 -5.00 37.92 -1.48
N VAL A 236 -5.63 37.21 -2.43
CA VAL A 236 -5.08 37.05 -3.80
C VAL A 236 -5.17 38.35 -4.62
N ARG A 237 -6.10 39.27 -4.30
CA ARG A 237 -6.19 40.58 -4.98
C ARG A 237 -5.22 41.66 -4.47
N ARG A 238 -4.53 41.43 -3.34
CA ARG A 238 -3.60 42.43 -2.76
C ARG A 238 -2.13 42.26 -3.13
N GLU A 239 -1.76 41.18 -3.82
CA GLU A 239 -0.37 40.96 -4.27
C GLU A 239 -0.15 41.15 -5.79
N PHE A 240 -1.15 41.67 -6.54
CA PHE A 240 -1.02 41.87 -8.00
C PHE A 240 -1.55 43.24 -8.49
N VAL A 241 -1.42 44.31 -7.70
CA VAL A 241 -1.47 45.69 -8.20
C VAL A 241 -0.52 46.54 -7.36
N ASP A 242 0.75 46.61 -7.77
CA ASP A 242 1.62 47.79 -7.61
C ASP A 242 2.96 47.50 -8.28
N GLU A 243 2.98 47.65 -9.60
CA GLU A 243 4.18 48.05 -10.36
C GLU A 243 3.71 48.40 -11.78
N ASN A 244 3.27 49.66 -11.97
CA ASN A 244 3.44 50.46 -13.19
C ASN A 244 2.55 51.71 -13.15
N SER A 245 3.05 52.82 -12.62
CA SER A 245 2.77 54.17 -13.17
C SER A 245 3.52 55.26 -12.41
N VAL A 246 4.76 55.57 -12.83
CA VAL A 246 5.28 56.95 -12.85
C VAL A 246 6.12 57.09 -14.11
N GLU A 247 5.57 57.74 -15.14
CA GLU A 247 6.23 58.71 -16.03
C GLU A 247 5.27 59.11 -17.17
N ILE A 248 4.60 60.26 -16.96
CA ILE A 248 4.41 61.46 -17.82
C ILE A 248 3.21 62.22 -17.26
#